data_AF-A0A813IWX7-F1
#
_entry.id   AF-A0A813IWX7-F1
#
_cell.length_a   1.000
_cell.length_b   1.000
_cell.length_c   1.000
_cell.angle_alpha   90.00
_cell.angle_beta   90.00
_cell.angle_gamma   90.00
#
_symmetry.space_group_name_H-M   'P 1'
#
loop_
_entity.id
_entity.type
_entity.pdbx_description
1 polymer ?
#
loop_
_entity_poly.entity_id
_entity_poly.type
_entity_poly.pdbx_seq_one_letter_code
_entity_poly.pdbx_strand_id
1 'polypeptide(L)'
;SFKSFLRHGSFVDGAELFDNKFFGLSAMEASGMDPHQRVVLEVGYEALRKAGYVKGKLMNSLGGVYLGSSMTIFGQVSTVSGATGGAASINSNRFSFCLGLKGPSMTCDTDGSSSLTAVHLGAE
;
A
#
# COMPACT_ATOMS: atom_id res chain seq x y z
N SER A 1 -0.45 31.52 2.36
CA SER A 1 0.64 30.77 3.02
C SER A 1 0.03 30.05 4.21
N PHE A 2 -0.08 28.72 4.18
CA PHE A 2 -0.51 27.94 5.33
C PHE A 2 0.67 27.86 6.32
N LYS A 3 0.49 28.42 7.53
CA LYS A 3 1.45 28.26 8.63
C LYS A 3 0.84 27.32 9.67
N SER A 4 1.56 26.25 10.01
CA SER A 4 1.21 25.37 11.11
C SER A 4 1.71 25.96 12.44
N PHE A 5 0.92 25.85 13.49
CA PHE A 5 1.33 26.20 14.86
C PHE A 5 1.98 25.01 15.60
N LEU A 6 1.93 23.80 15.03
CA LEU A 6 2.55 22.60 15.57
C LEU A 6 4.02 22.52 15.13
N ARG A 7 4.90 22.14 16.07
CA ARG A 7 6.35 22.00 15.84
C ARG A 7 6.83 20.55 15.84
N HIS A 8 5.96 19.60 16.15
CA HIS A 8 6.30 18.19 16.29
C HIS A 8 5.46 17.34 15.35
N GLY A 9 6.09 16.31 14.79
CA GLY A 9 5.47 15.30 13.94
C GLY A 9 6.34 14.04 13.97
N SER A 10 5.74 12.90 13.67
CA SER A 10 6.45 11.64 13.48
C SER A 10 6.53 11.33 11.99
N PHE A 11 7.70 10.95 11.53
CA PHE A 11 7.98 10.68 10.12
C PHE A 11 8.61 9.30 9.99
N VAL A 12 8.34 8.63 8.88
CA VAL A 12 8.97 7.35 8.55
C VAL A 12 10.28 7.66 7.83
N ASP A 13 11.39 7.16 8.37
CA ASP A 13 12.70 7.27 7.73
C ASP A 13 12.73 6.43 6.45
N GLY A 14 13.30 6.98 5.38
CA GLY A 14 13.48 6.26 4.12
C GLY A 14 12.18 5.95 3.38
N ALA A 15 11.09 6.70 3.60
CA ALA A 15 9.81 6.51 2.90
C ALA A 15 9.92 6.61 1.37
N GLU A 16 10.99 7.21 0.86
CA GLU A 16 11.33 7.28 -0.56
C GLU A 16 11.95 6.00 -1.13
N LEU A 17 12.50 5.13 -0.29
CA LEU A 17 13.16 3.89 -0.69
C LEU A 17 12.14 2.81 -1.06
N PHE A 18 12.46 2.00 -2.09
CA PHE A 18 11.60 0.90 -2.52
C PHE A 18 12.32 -0.10 -3.44
N ASP A 19 12.25 -1.39 -3.12
CA ASP A 19 12.76 -2.46 -4.00
C ASP A 19 11.75 -2.82 -5.12
N ASN A 20 11.66 -1.95 -6.13
CA ASN A 20 10.77 -2.15 -7.27
C ASN A 20 11.00 -3.47 -8.02
N LYS A 21 12.26 -3.94 -8.11
CA LYS A 21 12.62 -5.16 -8.84
C LYS A 21 12.05 -6.38 -8.16
N PHE A 22 12.12 -6.44 -6.82
CA PHE A 22 11.51 -7.52 -6.04
C PHE A 22 10.00 -7.65 -6.33
N PHE A 23 9.29 -6.53 -6.46
CA PHE A 23 7.85 -6.50 -6.76
C PHE A 23 7.51 -6.61 -8.25
N GLY A 24 8.50 -6.66 -9.15
CA GLY A 24 8.29 -6.78 -10.59
C GLY A 24 7.76 -5.49 -11.23
N LEU A 25 8.05 -4.34 -10.63
CA LEU A 25 7.63 -3.02 -11.10
C LEU A 25 8.80 -2.32 -11.80
N SER A 26 8.49 -1.52 -12.82
CA SER A 26 9.52 -0.72 -13.50
C SER A 26 9.94 0.48 -12.64
N ALA A 27 11.15 1.01 -12.87
CA ALA A 27 11.62 2.21 -12.19
C ALA A 27 10.71 3.43 -12.45
N MET A 28 10.19 3.55 -13.68
CA MET A 28 9.23 4.60 -14.03
C MET A 28 7.96 4.49 -13.19
N GLU A 29 7.40 3.29 -13.11
CA GLU A 29 6.18 3.04 -12.33
C GLU A 29 6.41 3.31 -10.84
N ALA A 30 7.53 2.82 -10.28
CA ALA A 30 7.89 3.06 -8.89
C ALA A 30 8.06 4.55 -8.55
N SER A 31 8.62 5.35 -9.47
CA SER A 31 8.78 6.79 -9.27
C SER A 31 7.43 7.54 -9.22
N GLY A 32 6.43 7.02 -9.92
CA GLY A 32 5.07 7.54 -9.93
C GLY A 32 4.16 6.99 -8.82
N MET A 33 4.66 6.09 -7.97
CA MET A 33 3.89 5.53 -6.87
C MET A 33 3.93 6.42 -5.63
N ASP A 34 2.79 6.59 -4.99
CA ASP A 34 2.71 7.10 -3.63
C ASP A 34 3.64 6.30 -2.68
N PRO A 35 4.52 6.97 -1.90
CA PRO A 35 5.29 6.34 -0.83
C PRO A 35 4.46 5.41 0.08
N HIS A 36 3.20 5.76 0.35
CA HIS A 36 2.31 4.91 1.15
C HIS A 36 2.08 3.53 0.50
N GLN A 37 1.90 3.46 -0.82
CA GLN A 37 1.76 2.18 -1.54
C GLN A 37 3.03 1.33 -1.45
N ARG A 38 4.20 1.97 -1.49
CA ARG A 38 5.50 1.28 -1.38
C ARG A 38 5.69 0.68 0.00
N VAL A 39 5.41 1.46 1.05
CA VAL A 39 5.48 1.00 2.44
C VAL A 39 4.49 -0.14 2.69
N VAL A 40 3.25 -0.05 2.19
CA VAL A 40 2.25 -1.12 2.31
C VAL A 40 2.76 -2.43 1.68
N LEU A 41 3.36 -2.36 0.49
CA LEU A 41 3.95 -3.53 -0.18
C LEU A 41 5.08 -4.17 0.63
N GLU A 42 6.05 -3.38 1.08
CA GLU A 42 7.22 -3.89 1.79
C GLU A 42 6.87 -4.43 3.18
N VAL A 43 6.14 -3.65 3.98
CA VAL A 43 5.78 -4.04 5.34
C VAL A 43 4.79 -5.20 5.35
N GLY A 44 3.79 -5.17 4.46
CA GLY A 44 2.82 -6.26 4.35
C GLY A 44 3.48 -7.56 3.87
N TYR A 45 4.37 -7.50 2.87
CA TYR A 45 5.12 -8.69 2.45
C TYR A 45 6.06 -9.20 3.54
N GLU A 46 6.74 -8.32 4.27
CA GLU A 46 7.61 -8.71 5.38
C GLU A 46 6.84 -9.41 6.51
N ALA A 47 5.61 -8.96 6.81
CA ALA A 47 4.73 -9.64 7.76
C ALA A 47 4.36 -11.07 7.28
N LEU A 48 3.98 -11.22 6.01
CA LEU A 48 3.69 -12.53 5.41
C LEU A 48 4.91 -13.46 5.42
N ARG A 49 6.09 -12.91 5.09
CA ARG A 49 7.36 -13.65 5.10
C ARG A 49 7.69 -14.16 6.50
N LYS A 50 7.53 -13.32 7.53
CA LYS A 50 7.70 -13.71 8.94
C LYS A 50 6.74 -14.82 9.37
N ALA A 51 5.54 -14.88 8.76
CA ALA A 51 4.58 -15.96 8.95
C ALA A 51 4.85 -17.21 8.08
N GLY A 52 5.93 -17.25 7.30
CA GLY A 52 6.31 -18.40 6.47
C GLY A 52 5.68 -18.43 5.07
N TYR A 53 5.00 -17.35 4.67
CA TYR A 53 4.47 -17.17 3.32
C TYR A 53 5.45 -16.39 2.47
N VAL A 54 6.09 -17.09 1.52
CA VAL A 54 6.95 -16.47 0.51
C VAL A 54 6.17 -16.23 -0.78
N LYS A 55 6.63 -15.27 -1.61
CA LYS A 55 5.95 -14.87 -2.86
C LYS A 55 5.50 -16.06 -3.72
N GLY A 56 6.35 -17.08 -3.90
CA GLY A 56 6.03 -18.28 -4.67
C GLY A 56 4.83 -19.09 -4.14
N LYS A 57 4.57 -19.09 -2.82
CA LYS A 57 3.39 -19.74 -2.22
C LYS A 57 2.12 -18.91 -2.33
N LEU A 58 2.26 -17.58 -2.45
CA LEU A 58 1.14 -16.64 -2.54
C LEU A 58 0.59 -16.56 -3.97
N MET A 59 1.43 -16.77 -4.97
CA MET A 59 1.05 -16.73 -6.39
C MET A 59 -0.14 -17.66 -6.67
N ASN A 60 -1.20 -17.09 -7.25
CA ASN A 60 -2.46 -17.74 -7.58
C ASN A 60 -3.25 -18.31 -6.39
N SER A 61 -2.90 -17.94 -5.16
CA SER A 61 -3.68 -18.32 -3.97
C SER A 61 -4.95 -17.48 -3.85
N LEU A 62 -5.96 -18.01 -3.15
CA LEU A 62 -7.21 -17.31 -2.85
C LEU A 62 -7.12 -16.32 -1.68
N GLY A 63 -5.91 -15.96 -1.24
CA GLY A 63 -5.71 -15.00 -0.15
C GLY A 63 -6.36 -13.65 -0.49
N GLY A 64 -7.13 -13.11 0.44
CA GLY A 64 -7.72 -11.78 0.35
C GLY A 64 -6.80 -10.68 0.88
N VAL A 65 -7.04 -9.45 0.46
CA VAL A 65 -6.36 -8.23 0.91
C VAL A 65 -7.41 -7.24 1.38
N TYR A 66 -7.36 -6.91 2.66
CA TYR A 66 -8.23 -5.92 3.29
C TYR A 66 -7.32 -4.86 3.91
N LEU A 67 -7.33 -3.65 3.37
CA LEU A 67 -6.40 -2.59 3.73
C LEU A 67 -7.15 -1.38 4.28
N GLY A 68 -6.86 -1.00 5.52
CA GLY A 68 -7.27 0.29 6.07
C GLY A 68 -6.38 1.40 5.51
N SER A 69 -6.93 2.30 4.70
CA SER A 69 -6.18 3.42 4.11
C SER A 69 -7.13 4.52 3.67
N SER A 70 -6.73 5.77 3.88
CA SER A 70 -7.41 6.93 3.32
C SER A 70 -6.79 7.37 1.99
N MET A 71 -7.50 8.24 1.28
CA MET A 71 -6.99 8.88 0.06
C MET A 71 -5.82 9.80 0.39
N THR A 72 -4.77 9.75 -0.43
CA THR A 72 -3.62 10.64 -0.29
C THR A 72 -3.69 11.78 -1.30
N ILE A 73 -3.02 12.88 -0.99
CA ILE A 73 -2.86 14.01 -1.92
C ILE A 73 -1.77 13.76 -2.97
N PHE A 74 -1.09 12.61 -2.94
CA PHE A 74 0.07 12.35 -3.78
C PHE A 74 -0.27 12.50 -5.28
N GLY A 75 -1.40 11.95 -5.72
CA GLY A 75 -1.88 12.08 -7.10
C GLY A 75 -2.25 13.52 -7.51
N GLN A 76 -2.44 14.44 -6.55
CA GLN A 76 -2.70 15.85 -6.82
C GLN A 76 -1.43 16.69 -6.89
N VAL A 77 -0.34 16.25 -6.25
CA VAL A 77 0.91 17.00 -6.13
C VAL A 77 2.01 16.46 -7.06
N SER A 78 1.97 15.17 -7.39
CA SER A 78 2.99 14.53 -8.23
C SER A 78 2.74 14.81 -9.72
N THR A 79 3.75 15.34 -10.39
CA THR A 79 3.76 15.58 -11.85
C THR A 79 4.10 14.32 -12.66
N VAL A 80 4.50 13.24 -11.97
CA VAL A 80 4.95 11.97 -12.57
C VAL A 80 3.96 10.83 -12.29
N SER A 81 2.94 11.08 -11.46
CA SER A 81 1.93 10.09 -11.10
C SER A 81 1.00 9.83 -12.28
N GLY A 82 1.00 8.60 -12.79
CA GLY A 82 -0.10 8.11 -13.64
C GLY A 82 -1.41 7.98 -12.85
N ALA A 83 -2.50 7.62 -13.54
CA ALA A 83 -3.83 7.47 -12.92
C ALA A 83 -3.88 6.50 -11.72
N THR A 84 -2.90 5.58 -11.62
CA THR A 84 -2.81 4.57 -10.56
C THR A 84 -1.93 4.99 -9.38
N GLY A 85 -1.24 6.13 -9.44
CA GLY A 85 -0.27 6.53 -8.43
C GLY A 85 -0.86 6.99 -7.10
N GLY A 86 -2.15 7.36 -7.05
CA GLY A 86 -2.78 7.89 -5.83
C GLY A 86 -4.26 7.50 -5.60
N ALA A 87 -4.83 6.61 -6.40
CA ALA A 87 -6.21 6.15 -6.18
C ALA A 87 -6.26 5.15 -5.00
N ALA A 88 -7.21 5.34 -4.07
CA ALA A 88 -7.29 4.54 -2.84
C ALA A 88 -7.40 3.03 -3.11
N SER A 89 -8.19 2.61 -4.10
CA SER A 89 -8.34 1.20 -4.50
C SER A 89 -7.04 0.56 -5.00
N ILE A 90 -6.09 1.34 -5.49
CA ILE A 90 -4.80 0.83 -5.95
C ILE A 90 -3.95 0.35 -4.78
N ASN A 91 -4.15 0.88 -3.57
CA ASN A 91 -3.35 0.48 -2.41
C ASN A 91 -3.52 -1.02 -2.10
N SER A 92 -4.77 -1.54 -2.07
CA SER A 92 -5.03 -2.98 -1.93
C SER A 92 -4.76 -3.75 -3.24
N ASN A 93 -5.18 -3.22 -4.39
CA ASN A 93 -5.09 -3.94 -5.67
C ASN A 93 -3.65 -4.16 -6.13
N ARG A 94 -2.76 -3.21 -5.86
CA ARG A 94 -1.34 -3.36 -6.18
C ARG A 94 -0.70 -4.42 -5.31
N PHE A 95 -1.07 -4.52 -4.03
CA PHE A 95 -0.61 -5.60 -3.16
C PHE A 95 -1.03 -6.98 -3.70
N SER A 96 -2.31 -7.12 -4.06
CA SER A 96 -2.84 -8.34 -4.68
C SER A 96 -2.11 -8.68 -5.98
N PHE A 97 -1.92 -7.69 -6.86
CA PHE A 97 -1.23 -7.87 -8.14
C PHE A 97 0.23 -8.29 -7.98
N CYS A 98 1.00 -7.56 -7.17
CA CYS A 98 2.43 -7.80 -6.99
C CYS A 98 2.74 -9.15 -6.33
N LEU A 99 1.83 -9.68 -5.51
CA LEU A 99 1.98 -10.99 -4.85
C LEU A 99 1.16 -12.12 -5.49
N GLY A 100 0.40 -11.82 -6.55
CA GLY A 100 -0.39 -12.80 -7.31
C GLY A 100 -1.61 -13.35 -6.58
N LEU A 101 -2.15 -12.62 -5.59
CA LEU A 101 -3.33 -13.01 -4.83
C LEU A 101 -4.61 -12.90 -5.68
N LYS A 102 -5.55 -13.83 -5.49
CA LYS A 102 -6.80 -13.94 -6.26
C LYS A 102 -8.07 -13.82 -5.42
N GLY A 103 -7.94 -13.62 -4.11
CA GLY A 103 -9.07 -13.35 -3.23
C GLY A 103 -9.60 -11.91 -3.36
N PRO A 104 -10.55 -11.53 -2.49
CA PRO A 104 -11.05 -10.16 -2.40
C PRO A 104 -9.91 -9.15 -2.21
N SER A 105 -10.04 -7.95 -2.78
CA SER A 105 -9.03 -6.90 -2.68
C SER A 105 -9.71 -5.56 -2.43
N MET A 106 -9.74 -5.15 -1.17
CA MET A 106 -10.54 -4.03 -0.69
C MET A 106 -9.71 -3.03 0.10
N THR A 107 -9.94 -1.74 -0.17
CA THR A 107 -9.43 -0.64 0.63
C THR A 107 -10.61 -0.02 1.40
N CYS A 108 -10.44 0.15 2.70
CA CYS A 108 -11.44 0.65 3.63
C CYS A 108 -10.97 1.97 4.22
N ASP A 109 -11.85 2.97 4.17
CA ASP A 109 -11.62 4.29 4.79
C ASP A 109 -12.77 4.59 5.74
N THR A 110 -12.49 4.39 7.03
CA THR A 110 -13.36 4.77 8.16
C THR A 110 -12.55 5.66 9.12
N ASP A 111 -11.65 6.47 8.56
CA ASP A 111 -10.73 7.35 9.30
C ASP A 111 -9.89 6.54 10.31
N GLY A 112 -9.73 7.01 11.55
CA GLY A 112 -8.92 6.37 12.60
C GLY A 112 -9.30 4.92 12.95
N SER A 113 -10.45 4.42 12.47
CA SER A 113 -10.88 3.02 12.67
C SER A 113 -10.58 2.09 11.49
N SER A 114 -10.00 2.61 10.39
CA SER A 114 -9.85 1.89 9.13
C SER A 114 -9.13 0.54 9.25
N SER A 115 -8.08 0.47 10.08
CA SER A 115 -7.31 -0.77 10.27
C SER A 115 -8.14 -1.86 10.96
N LEU A 116 -8.96 -1.49 11.95
CA LEU A 116 -9.82 -2.43 12.66
C LEU A 116 -10.98 -2.91 11.77
N THR A 117 -11.55 -2.02 10.97
CA THR A 117 -12.56 -2.37 9.97
C THR A 117 -12.00 -3.36 8.94
N ALA A 118 -10.76 -3.14 8.46
CA ALA A 118 -10.11 -4.07 7.55
C ALA A 118 -9.89 -5.46 8.18
N VAL A 119 -9.49 -5.53 9.45
CA VAL A 119 -9.36 -6.80 10.18
C VAL A 119 -10.71 -7.50 10.33
N HIS A 120 -11.77 -6.76 10.67
CA HIS A 120 -13.12 -7.30 10.79
C HIS A 120 -13.59 -7.93 9.48
N LEU A 121 -13.45 -7.23 8.35
CA LEU A 121 -13.83 -7.71 7.02
C LEU A 121 -13.00 -8.91 6.55
N GLY A 122 -11.74 -9.01 6.98
CA GLY A 122 -10.88 -10.16 6.65
C GLY A 122 -11.13 -11.41 7.49
N ALA A 123 -11.90 -11.29 8.59
CA ALA A 123 -12.27 -12.40 9.46
C ALA A 123 -13.64 -13.01 9.12
N GLU A 124 -14.46 -12.31 8.33
CA GLU A 124 -15.71 -12.82 7.76
C GLU A 124 -15.46 -13.78 6.59
#